data_AF-A0A419FA99-F1
#
_entry.id   AF-A0A419FA99-F1
#
_cell.length_a   1.000
_cell.length_b   1.000
_cell.length_c   1.000
_cell.angle_alpha   90.00
_cell.angle_beta   90.00
_cell.angle_gamma   90.00
#
_symmetry.space_group_name_H-M   'P 1'
#
loop_
_entity.id
_entity.type
_entity.pdbx_description
1 polymer ?
#
loop_
_entity_poly.entity_id
_entity_poly.type
_entity_poly.pdbx_seq_one_letter_code
_entity_poly.pdbx_strand_id
1 'polypeptide(L)' 'MERFDSQDLGEELEAMPEANFEVDLQRKQHLFVLDAETAGKVQEIARKKRVPSQKLIEDWLHEKINEVG' A
#
# COMPACT_ATOMS: atom_id res chain seq x y z
N MET A 1 41.59 9.34 -19.88
CA MET A 1 40.92 9.10 -18.58
C MET A 1 41.07 10.38 -17.76
N GLU A 2 40.54 11.51 -18.26
CA GLU A 2 40.90 12.86 -17.74
C GLU A 2 39.70 13.83 -17.87
N ARG A 3 38.48 13.35 -17.62
CA ARG A 3 37.27 14.22 -17.58
C ARG A 3 36.71 14.39 -16.18
N PHE A 4 37.12 13.54 -15.24
CA PHE A 4 36.61 13.51 -13.86
C PHE A 4 37.56 14.18 -12.84
N ASP A 5 38.73 14.66 -13.27
CA ASP A 5 39.77 15.19 -12.37
C ASP A 5 39.79 16.74 -12.28
N SER A 6 38.94 17.43 -13.04
CA SER A 6 38.98 18.91 -13.13
C SER A 6 37.62 19.58 -13.01
N GLN A 7 36.59 18.85 -12.59
CA GLN A 7 35.30 19.46 -12.28
C GLN A 7 35.05 19.26 -10.80
N ASP A 8 35.10 20.35 -10.04
CA ASP A 8 34.66 20.36 -8.65
C ASP A 8 33.14 20.08 -8.67
N LEU A 9 32.79 18.82 -8.46
CA LEU A 9 31.41 18.32 -8.57
C LEU A 9 30.48 18.94 -7.52
N GLY A 10 31.01 19.71 -6.57
CA GLY A 10 30.25 20.41 -5.54
C GLY A 10 29.33 21.48 -6.10
N GLU A 11 29.83 22.34 -7.00
CA GLU A 11 29.04 23.42 -7.59
C GLU A 11 27.95 22.90 -8.55
N GLU A 12 28.18 21.75 -9.18
CA GLU A 12 27.21 21.13 -10.10
C GLU A 12 26.05 20.45 -9.33
N LEU A 13 26.30 19.92 -8.13
CA LEU A 13 25.28 19.35 -7.23
C LEU A 13 24.35 20.43 -6.64
N GLU A 14 24.87 21.63 -6.35
CA GLU A 14 24.06 22.76 -5.86
C GLU A 14 23.13 23.35 -6.93
N ALA A 15 23.46 23.17 -8.21
CA ALA A 15 22.63 23.59 -9.34
C ALA A 15 21.61 22.53 -9.78
N MET A 16 21.60 21.34 -9.17
CA MET A 16 20.62 20.30 -9.48
C MET A 16 19.26 20.69 -8.89
N PRO A 17 18.19 20.75 -9.70
CA PRO A 17 16.86 21.00 -9.17
C PRO A 17 16.48 19.88 -8.19
N GLU A 18 15.82 20.24 -7.09
CA GLU A 18 15.31 19.29 -6.11
C GLU A 18 14.47 18.20 -6.82
N ALA A 19 14.97 16.96 -6.78
CA ALA A 19 14.31 15.84 -7.42
C ALA A 19 13.05 15.50 -6.61
N ASN A 20 11.89 15.94 -7.11
CA ASN A 20 10.59 15.53 -6.58
C ASN A 20 10.30 14.10 -7.06
N PHE A 21 10.69 13.11 -6.26
CA PHE A 21 10.29 11.73 -6.47
C PHE A 21 8.86 11.54 -5.97
N GLU A 22 7.90 11.50 -6.90
CA GLU A 22 6.57 11.00 -6.59
C GLU A 22 6.65 9.46 -6.50
N VAL A 23 6.93 8.96 -5.29
CA VAL A 23 6.97 7.52 -5.04
C VAL A 23 5.55 7.00 -4.95
N ASP A 24 5.04 6.48 -6.05
CA ASP A 24 3.80 5.69 -6.04
C ASP A 24 4.09 4.33 -5.37
N LEU A 25 3.97 4.29 -4.05
CA LEU A 25 3.99 3.05 -3.28
C LEU A 25 2.72 2.26 -3.61
N GLN A 26 2.73 1.58 -4.76
CA GLN A 26 1.69 0.64 -5.18
C GLN A 26 1.50 -0.41 -4.06
N ARG A 27 0.48 -0.22 -3.22
CA ARG A 27 0.13 -1.20 -2.18
C ARG A 27 -0.23 -2.50 -2.88
N LYS A 28 0.47 -3.58 -2.55
CA LYS A 28 0.17 -4.92 -3.10
C LYS A 28 -1.30 -5.24 -2.77
N GLN A 29 -2.12 -5.35 -3.80
CA GLN A 29 -3.51 -5.75 -3.67
C GLN A 29 -3.58 -7.27 -3.82
N HIS A 30 -4.11 -7.94 -2.78
CA HIS A 30 -4.40 -9.36 -2.82
C HIS A 30 -5.91 -9.55 -3.01
N LEU A 31 -6.28 -10.32 -4.04
CA LEU A 31 -7.67 -10.65 -4.33
C LEU A 31 -8.02 -11.98 -3.66
N PHE A 32 -9.12 -11.98 -2.92
CA PHE A 32 -9.67 -13.16 -2.27
C PHE A 32 -11.06 -13.43 -2.81
N VAL A 33 -11.36 -14.72 -3.04
CA VAL A 33 -12.67 -15.15 -3.54
C VAL A 33 -13.49 -15.70 -2.38
N LEU A 34 -14.74 -15.25 -2.29
CA LEU A 34 -15.75 -15.76 -1.37
C LEU A 34 -16.89 -16.35 -2.18
N ASP A 35 -17.54 -17.38 -1.66
CA ASP A 35 -18.80 -17.87 -2.23
C ASP A 35 -19.91 -16.82 -2.07
N ALA A 36 -20.95 -16.93 -2.90
CA ALA A 36 -22.02 -15.95 -2.95
C ALA A 36 -22.80 -15.81 -1.63
N GLU A 37 -22.99 -16.91 -0.89
CA GLU A 37 -23.71 -16.89 0.38
C GLU A 37 -22.89 -16.14 1.44
N THR A 38 -21.61 -16.46 1.57
CA THR A 38 -20.70 -15.79 2.51
C THR A 38 -20.56 -14.31 2.15
N ALA A 39 -20.37 -13.98 0.87
CA ALA A 39 -20.28 -12.60 0.42
C ALA A 39 -21.56 -11.80 0.75
N GLY A 40 -22.74 -12.40 0.56
CA GLY A 40 -24.02 -11.80 0.92
C GLY A 40 -24.11 -11.48 2.41
N LYS A 41 -23.77 -12.45 3.27
CA LYS A 41 -23.76 -12.24 4.74
C LYS A 41 -22.79 -11.15 5.17
N VAL A 42 -21.59 -11.11 4.60
CA VAL A 42 -20.59 -10.06 4.86
C VAL A 42 -21.16 -8.68 4.50
N GLN A 43 -21.79 -8.54 3.33
CA GLN A 43 -22.39 -7.28 2.90
C GLN A 43 -23.52 -6.84 3.83
N GLU A 44 -24.39 -7.76 4.27
CA GLU A 44 -25.46 -7.43 5.21
C GLU A 44 -24.90 -6.93 6.55
N ILE A 45 -23.88 -7.59 7.08
CA ILE A 45 -23.25 -7.21 8.34
C ILE A 45 -22.54 -5.85 8.20
N ALA A 46 -21.80 -5.65 7.10
CA ALA A 46 -21.14 -4.39 6.78
C ALA A 46 -22.15 -3.22 6.71
N ARG A 47 -23.29 -3.44 6.06
CA ARG A 47 -24.39 -2.47 5.99
C ARG A 47 -24.97 -2.14 7.37
N LYS A 48 -25.22 -3.16 8.21
CA LYS A 48 -25.72 -2.97 9.58
C LYS A 48 -24.73 -2.18 10.45
N LYS A 49 -23.43 -2.44 10.28
CA LYS A 49 -22.34 -1.77 11.01
C LYS A 49 -21.91 -0.43 10.39
N ARG A 50 -22.45 -0.05 9.22
CA ARG A 50 -22.06 1.14 8.45
C ARG A 50 -20.55 1.23 8.18
N VAL A 51 -19.93 0.09 7.88
CA VAL A 51 -18.51 -0.02 7.50
C VAL A 51 -18.38 -0.68 6.14
N PRO A 52 -17.31 -0.41 5.36
CA PRO A 52 -17.09 -1.11 4.10
C PRO A 52 -16.78 -2.59 4.35
N SER A 53 -17.30 -3.47 3.47
CA SER A 53 -17.10 -4.92 3.57
C SER A 53 -15.62 -5.32 3.61
N GLN A 54 -14.76 -4.63 2.87
CA GLN A 54 -13.31 -4.86 2.88
C GLN A 54 -12.73 -4.68 4.29
N LYS A 55 -13.09 -3.59 4.98
CA LYS A 55 -12.60 -3.33 6.34
C LYS A 55 -13.10 -4.38 7.31
N LEU A 56 -14.35 -4.79 7.18
CA LEU A 56 -14.92 -5.85 8.01
C LEU A 56 -14.18 -7.18 7.84
N ILE A 57 -13.86 -7.55 6.59
CA ILE A 57 -13.09 -8.76 6.28
C ILE A 57 -11.67 -8.66 6.86
N GLU A 58 -11.01 -7.52 6.70
CA GLU A 58 -9.66 -7.29 7.22
C GLU A 58 -9.61 -7.40 8.75
N ASP A 59 -10.51 -6.72 9.46
CA ASP A 59 -10.61 -6.79 10.93
C ASP A 59 -10.84 -8.24 11.39
N TRP A 60 -11.79 -8.98 10.79
CA TRP A 60 -12.04 -10.37 11.15
C TRP A 60 -10.88 -11.31 10.86
N LEU A 61 -10.19 -11.14 9.73
CA LEU A 61 -9.02 -11.95 9.40
C LEU A 61 -7.88 -11.67 10.38
N HIS A 62 -7.64 -10.42 10.76
CA HIS A 62 -6.66 -10.09 11.79
C HIS A 62 -6.99 -10.73 13.13
N GLU A 63 -8.24 -10.66 13.59
CA GLU A 63 -8.68 -11.34 14.81
C GLU A 63 -8.39 -12.85 14.73
N LYS A 64 -8.78 -13.51 13.64
CA LYS A 64 -8.60 -14.95 13.45
C LYS A 64 -7.14 -15.38 13.35
N ILE A 65 -6.29 -14.58 12.72
CA ILE A 65 -4.85 -14.85 12.64
C ILE A 65 -4.21 -14.75 14.02
N ASN A 66 -4.58 -13.74 14.81
CA ASN A 66 -4.06 -13.54 16.17
C ASN A 66 -4.57 -14.60 17.16
N GLU A 67 -5.69 -15.28 16.89
CA GLU A 67 -6.13 -16.43 17.70
C GLU A 67 -5.28 -17.68 17.46
N VAL A 68 -4.63 -17.79 16.30
CA VAL A 68 -3.88 -18.98 15.88
C VAL A 68 -2.37 -18.82 16.09
N GLY A 69 -1.85 -17.59 16.09
CA GLY A 69 -0.45 -17.24 16.35
C GLY A 69 -0.16 -16.93 17.81
#